data_AF-A0A934W2W1-F1
#
_entry.id   AF-A0A934W2W1-F1
#
_cell.length_a   1.000
_cell.length_b   1.000
_cell.length_c   1.000
_cell.angle_alpha   90.00
_cell.angle_beta   90.00
_cell.angle_gamma   90.00
#
_symmetry.space_group_name_H-M   'P 1'
#
loop_
_entity.id
_entity.type
_entity.pdbx_description
1 polymer ?
#
loop_
_entity_poly.entity_id
_entity_poly.type
_entity_poly.pdbx_seq_one_letter_code
_entity_poly.pdbx_strand_id
1 'polypeptide(L)'
;MLRDLKMHLIATQEQIDEFERERALVGTYIDHRYSRDKIDWVLGARAGFNAHVGSSFHLLIPHVNNGYTVNVTDEHQYGIDLARAMINHLEIKHSDLPCIVFRATGKDYYFLKLGHRTKSEFLDIIGRIGDLAVEASINGPRDPIKFRDWVNMQTANFLRREKMLSALRRSLPALTGLVGSVVDVKELV
;
A
#
# COMPACT_ATOMS: atom_id res chain seq x y z
N MET A 1 13.42 16.84 -11.70
CA MET A 1 14.61 16.09 -12.16
C MET A 1 14.54 14.67 -11.62
N LEU A 2 14.11 13.71 -12.45
CA LEU A 2 14.21 12.28 -12.15
C LEU A 2 15.65 11.88 -12.53
N ARG A 3 16.58 11.88 -11.56
CA ARG A 3 17.91 11.29 -11.77
C ARG A 3 17.74 9.80 -12.07
N ASP A 4 18.55 9.29 -13.00
CA ASP A 4 18.64 7.90 -13.45
C ASP A 4 18.28 6.88 -12.36
N LEU A 5 17.02 6.44 -12.34
CA LEU A 5 16.61 5.24 -11.61
C LEU A 5 17.17 4.06 -12.41
N LYS A 6 18.42 3.68 -12.14
CA LYS A 6 18.95 2.39 -12.59
C LYS A 6 17.98 1.31 -12.12
N MET A 7 17.46 0.55 -13.08
CA MET A 7 16.60 -0.60 -12.81
C MET A 7 17.35 -1.56 -11.90
N HIS A 8 16.88 -1.69 -10.66
CA HIS A 8 17.40 -2.68 -9.72
C HIS A 8 16.47 -3.89 -9.79
N LEU A 9 17.00 -5.00 -10.32
CA LEU A 9 16.28 -6.28 -10.39
C LEU A 9 16.58 -7.10 -9.14
N ILE A 10 15.52 -7.50 -8.44
CA ILE A 10 15.54 -8.39 -7.28
C ILE A 10 14.97 -9.74 -7.75
N ALA A 11 15.79 -10.79 -7.76
CA ALA A 11 15.43 -12.08 -8.35
C ALA A 11 15.29 -13.22 -7.33
N THR A 12 15.72 -13.00 -6.09
CA THR A 12 15.76 -14.05 -5.04
C THR A 12 15.09 -13.57 -3.75
N GLN A 13 14.62 -14.51 -2.92
CA GLN A 13 14.05 -14.16 -1.61
C GLN A 13 15.07 -13.51 -0.68
N GLU A 14 16.33 -13.92 -0.75
CA GLU A 14 17.43 -13.31 0.02
C GLU A 14 17.63 -11.83 -0.36
N GLN A 15 17.59 -11.50 -1.65
CA GLN A 15 17.64 -10.11 -2.11
C GLN A 15 16.39 -9.32 -1.70
N ILE A 16 15.19 -9.94 -1.69
CA ILE A 16 13.98 -9.30 -1.16
C ILE A 16 14.17 -8.98 0.33
N ASP A 17 14.64 -9.95 1.11
CA ASP A 17 14.81 -9.80 2.55
C ASP A 17 15.89 -8.76 2.88
N GLU A 18 17.00 -8.74 2.14
CA GLU A 18 18.04 -7.70 2.24
C GLU A 18 17.47 -6.33 1.87
N PHE A 19 16.76 -6.24 0.75
CA PHE A 19 16.13 -4.99 0.31
C PHE A 19 15.11 -4.47 1.33
N GLU A 20 14.32 -5.36 1.93
CA GLU A 20 13.35 -5.01 2.97
C GLU A 20 14.01 -4.65 4.30
N ARG A 21 15.24 -5.12 4.60
CA ARG A 21 15.95 -4.78 5.86
C ARG A 21 16.39 -3.32 5.90
N GLU A 22 16.69 -2.74 4.74
CA GLU A 22 17.20 -1.37 4.66
C GLU A 22 16.11 -0.31 4.49
N ARG A 23 14.82 -0.69 4.43
CA ARG A 23 13.73 0.20 4.03
C ARG A 23 12.60 0.20 5.05
N ALA A 24 11.99 1.39 5.24
CA ALA A 24 10.90 1.58 6.20
C ALA A 24 9.61 0.91 5.74
N LEU A 25 9.30 1.01 4.44
CA LEU A 25 8.07 0.50 3.86
C LEU A 25 8.31 0.01 2.43
N VAL A 26 8.02 -1.27 2.21
CA VAL A 26 8.10 -1.90 0.89
C VAL A 26 6.70 -2.41 0.53
N GLY A 27 6.16 -1.91 -0.57
CA GLY A 27 4.90 -2.37 -1.15
C GLY A 27 5.16 -3.10 -2.47
N THR A 28 4.32 -4.06 -2.83
CA THR A 28 4.36 -4.72 -4.14
C THR A 28 3.11 -4.35 -4.93
N TYR A 29 3.28 -3.78 -6.13
CA TYR A 29 2.17 -3.48 -7.02
C TYR A 29 1.70 -4.74 -7.77
N ILE A 30 0.41 -5.03 -7.68
CA ILE A 30 -0.19 -6.24 -8.27
C ILE A 30 -1.44 -5.86 -9.06
N ASP A 31 -1.49 -6.32 -10.32
CA ASP A 31 -2.63 -6.22 -11.22
C ASP A 31 -2.59 -7.37 -12.24
N HIS A 32 -3.70 -7.63 -12.93
CA HIS A 32 -3.75 -8.59 -14.04
C HIS A 32 -3.11 -8.07 -15.33
N ARG A 33 -2.85 -6.76 -15.40
CA ARG A 33 -2.26 -6.08 -16.56
C ARG A 33 -1.42 -4.90 -16.11
N TYR A 34 -0.44 -4.52 -16.93
CA TYR A 34 0.27 -3.27 -16.72
C TYR A 34 -0.69 -2.09 -16.83
N SER A 35 -0.56 -1.13 -15.92
CA SER A 35 -1.33 0.10 -15.94
C SER A 35 -0.41 1.27 -15.58
N ARG A 36 0.13 1.94 -16.60
CA ARG A 36 1.01 3.11 -16.44
C ARG A 36 0.41 4.14 -15.51
N ASP A 37 -0.83 4.56 -15.75
CA ASP A 37 -1.50 5.60 -14.94
C ASP A 37 -1.48 5.28 -13.45
N LYS A 38 -1.87 4.05 -13.08
CA LYS A 38 -1.88 3.61 -11.67
C LYS A 38 -0.47 3.52 -11.11
N ILE A 39 0.50 2.98 -11.85
CA ILE A 39 1.90 2.92 -11.42
C ILE A 39 2.43 4.33 -11.19
N ASP A 40 2.15 5.28 -12.09
CA ASP A 40 2.54 6.68 -11.96
C ASP A 40 1.88 7.35 -10.74
N TRP A 41 0.65 6.98 -10.38
CA TRP A 41 0.05 7.45 -9.14
C TRP A 41 0.86 6.98 -7.93
N VAL A 42 1.22 5.68 -7.88
CA VAL A 42 2.00 5.10 -6.78
C VAL A 42 3.39 5.70 -6.70
N LEU A 43 4.08 5.83 -7.84
CA LEU A 43 5.43 6.43 -7.89
C LEU A 43 5.41 7.92 -7.57
N GLY A 44 4.39 8.66 -8.01
CA GLY A 44 4.19 10.07 -7.67
C GLY A 44 3.94 10.28 -6.17
N ALA A 45 3.26 9.34 -5.52
CA ALA A 45 3.01 9.37 -4.08
C ALA A 45 4.28 9.17 -3.23
N ARG A 46 5.37 8.65 -3.82
CA ARG A 46 6.68 8.53 -3.15
C ARG A 46 7.18 9.88 -2.61
N ALA A 47 6.85 10.99 -3.28
CA ALA A 47 7.20 12.33 -2.82
C ALA A 47 6.61 12.67 -1.43
N GLY A 48 5.43 12.13 -1.10
CA GLY A 48 4.80 12.30 0.21
C GLY A 48 5.60 11.67 1.35
N PHE A 49 6.27 10.54 1.10
CA PHE A 49 7.22 9.94 2.06
C PHE A 49 8.56 10.69 2.10
N ASN A 50 8.93 11.31 0.99
CA ASN A 50 10.23 11.93 0.77
C ASN A 50 10.44 13.20 1.61
N ALA A 51 9.36 13.90 2.00
CA ALA A 51 9.45 15.16 2.75
C ALA A 51 9.95 14.99 4.19
N HIS A 52 9.84 13.78 4.76
CA HIS A 52 10.10 13.59 6.19
C HIS A 52 10.91 12.34 6.54
N VAL A 53 11.03 11.34 5.66
CA VAL A 53 11.79 10.10 5.94
C VAL A 53 12.85 9.78 4.87
N GLY A 54 12.96 10.58 3.81
CA GLY A 54 13.82 10.27 2.66
C GLY A 54 13.20 9.18 1.77
N SER A 55 14.02 8.47 1.00
CA SER A 55 13.60 7.41 0.06
C SER A 55 13.06 6.16 0.76
N SER A 56 12.09 6.28 1.66
CA SER A 56 11.68 5.22 2.59
C SER A 56 10.59 4.31 2.06
N PHE A 57 9.82 4.79 1.08
CA PHE A 57 8.84 3.98 0.36
C PHE A 57 9.43 3.44 -0.94
N HIS A 58 9.42 2.12 -1.06
CA HIS A 58 9.80 1.42 -2.28
C HIS A 58 8.64 0.58 -2.79
N LEU A 59 8.41 0.70 -4.09
CA LEU A 59 7.46 -0.14 -4.80
C LEU A 59 8.22 -1.22 -5.55
N LEU A 60 8.00 -2.47 -5.18
CA LEU A 60 8.34 -3.63 -5.97
C LEU A 60 7.29 -3.80 -7.05
N ILE A 61 7.72 -4.02 -8.29
CA ILE A 61 6.84 -4.28 -9.42
C ILE A 61 7.26 -5.60 -10.05
N PRO A 62 6.36 -6.58 -10.22
CA PRO A 62 6.67 -7.84 -10.87
C PRO A 62 7.35 -7.64 -12.22
N HIS A 63 8.39 -8.43 -12.48
CA HIS A 63 9.21 -8.38 -13.68
C HIS A 63 9.14 -9.71 -14.45
N VAL A 64 9.18 -9.64 -15.78
CA VAL A 64 9.04 -10.79 -16.69
C VAL A 64 10.03 -11.92 -16.42
N ASN A 65 11.23 -11.62 -15.92
CA ASN A 65 12.25 -12.62 -15.55
C ASN A 65 12.02 -13.25 -14.16
N ASN A 66 10.78 -13.37 -13.71
CA ASN A 66 10.40 -13.97 -12.42
C ASN A 66 11.08 -13.30 -11.21
N GLY A 67 11.13 -11.97 -11.21
CA GLY A 67 11.69 -11.15 -10.14
C GLY A 67 10.91 -9.84 -9.99
N TYR A 68 11.50 -8.85 -9.31
CA TYR A 68 10.91 -7.54 -9.09
C TYR A 68 11.84 -6.43 -9.55
N THR A 69 11.28 -5.40 -10.19
CA THR A 69 11.96 -4.12 -10.36
C THR A 69 11.56 -3.17 -9.24
N VAL A 70 12.49 -2.29 -8.87
CA VAL A 70 12.27 -1.27 -7.85
C VAL A 70 11.90 0.06 -8.50
N ASN A 71 10.70 0.57 -8.19
CA ASN A 71 10.24 1.93 -8.54
C ASN A 71 10.20 2.27 -10.04
N VAL A 72 10.35 1.30 -10.94
CA VAL A 72 10.29 1.51 -12.39
C VAL A 72 9.92 0.21 -13.08
N THR A 73 9.01 0.27 -14.05
CA THR A 73 8.78 -0.82 -15.01
C THR A 73 8.07 -0.27 -16.24
N ASP A 74 8.22 -0.93 -17.37
CA ASP A 74 7.41 -0.71 -18.56
C ASP A 74 6.46 -1.89 -18.82
N GLU A 75 5.59 -1.74 -19.81
CA GLU A 75 4.59 -2.76 -20.16
C GLU A 75 5.22 -4.09 -20.58
N HIS A 76 6.34 -4.05 -21.31
CA HIS A 76 7.03 -5.24 -21.81
C HIS A 76 7.82 -5.97 -20.72
N GLN A 77 8.19 -5.24 -19.66
CA GLN A 77 8.94 -5.76 -18.52
C GLN A 77 8.02 -6.25 -17.40
N TYR A 78 6.72 -5.92 -17.43
CA TYR A 78 5.79 -6.31 -16.38
C TYR A 78 5.60 -7.84 -16.32
N GLY A 79 5.93 -8.42 -15.17
CA GLY A 79 5.83 -9.85 -14.92
C GLY A 79 4.41 -10.31 -14.62
N ILE A 80 3.57 -10.44 -15.65
CA ILE A 80 2.17 -10.88 -15.51
C ILE A 80 2.05 -12.24 -14.83
N ASP A 81 2.92 -13.19 -15.16
CA ASP A 81 2.85 -14.55 -14.59
C ASP A 81 3.18 -14.56 -13.09
N LEU A 82 4.19 -13.79 -12.69
CA LEU A 82 4.51 -13.59 -11.27
C LEU A 82 3.36 -12.88 -10.54
N ALA A 83 2.79 -11.82 -11.14
CA ALA A 83 1.64 -11.12 -10.58
C ALA A 83 0.44 -12.08 -10.39
N ARG A 84 0.14 -12.94 -11.37
CA ARG A 84 -0.92 -13.95 -11.27
C ARG A 84 -0.63 -14.98 -10.18
N ALA A 85 0.60 -15.47 -10.07
CA ALA A 85 1.00 -16.40 -9.02
C ALA A 85 0.77 -15.80 -7.63
N MET A 86 1.13 -14.52 -7.44
CA MET A 86 0.88 -13.80 -6.20
C MET A 86 -0.61 -13.58 -5.92
N ILE A 87 -1.40 -13.19 -6.93
CA ILE A 87 -2.86 -13.03 -6.80
C ILE A 87 -3.50 -14.33 -6.31
N ASN A 88 -3.10 -15.47 -6.89
CA ASN A 88 -3.62 -16.78 -6.52
C ASN A 88 -3.16 -17.19 -5.12
N HIS A 89 -1.88 -17.02 -4.80
CA HIS A 89 -1.31 -17.38 -3.49
C HIS A 89 -1.94 -16.59 -2.35
N LEU A 90 -2.24 -15.30 -2.57
CA LEU A 90 -2.81 -14.40 -1.59
C LEU A 90 -4.35 -14.31 -1.67
N GLU A 91 -4.98 -15.13 -2.54
CA GLU A 91 -6.43 -15.17 -2.76
C GLU A 91 -7.06 -13.79 -3.02
N ILE A 92 -6.35 -12.92 -3.77
CA ILE A 92 -6.81 -11.55 -4.03
C ILE A 92 -7.96 -11.58 -5.04
N LYS A 93 -9.11 -11.02 -4.64
CA LYS A 93 -10.29 -10.94 -5.51
C LYS A 93 -10.07 -9.96 -6.66
N HIS A 94 -10.69 -10.23 -7.80
CA HIS A 94 -10.62 -9.34 -8.97
C HIS A 94 -11.07 -7.90 -8.65
N SER A 95 -12.13 -7.74 -7.83
CA SER A 95 -12.62 -6.42 -7.38
C SER A 95 -11.62 -5.62 -6.55
N ASP A 96 -10.54 -6.25 -6.11
CA ASP A 96 -9.57 -5.66 -5.20
C ASP A 96 -8.35 -5.14 -5.94
N LEU A 97 -8.25 -5.44 -7.25
CA LEU A 97 -7.18 -5.05 -8.15
C LEU A 97 -7.49 -3.74 -8.90
N PRO A 98 -6.46 -2.98 -9.35
CA PRO A 98 -5.07 -3.10 -8.93
C PRO A 98 -4.92 -2.82 -7.42
N CYS A 99 -3.89 -3.38 -6.80
CA CYS A 99 -3.59 -3.12 -5.39
C CYS A 99 -2.09 -3.03 -5.10
N ILE A 100 -1.76 -2.44 -3.95
CA ILE A 100 -0.43 -2.54 -3.34
C ILE A 100 -0.51 -3.53 -2.18
N VAL A 101 0.27 -4.59 -2.24
CA VAL A 101 0.42 -5.57 -1.16
C VAL A 101 1.58 -5.14 -0.27
N PHE A 102 1.37 -5.18 1.04
CA PHE A 102 2.39 -4.95 2.05
C PHE A 102 2.50 -6.18 2.94
N ARG A 103 3.73 -6.48 3.36
CA ARG A 103 4.03 -7.57 4.28
C ARG A 103 3.93 -7.05 5.72
N ALA A 104 3.07 -7.66 6.53
CA ALA A 104 3.03 -7.48 7.97
C ALA A 104 3.95 -8.48 8.68
N THR A 105 4.11 -8.31 9.99
CA THR A 105 4.81 -9.28 10.85
C THR A 105 4.19 -10.67 10.74
N GLY A 106 5.01 -11.72 10.85
CA GLY A 106 4.52 -13.10 10.90
C GLY A 106 4.04 -13.70 9.57
N LYS A 107 4.43 -13.11 8.42
CA LYS A 107 3.97 -13.49 7.06
C LYS A 107 2.51 -13.13 6.76
N ASP A 108 1.89 -12.29 7.58
CA ASP A 108 0.60 -11.72 7.23
C ASP A 108 0.75 -10.71 6.09
N TYR A 109 -0.27 -10.59 5.24
CA TYR A 109 -0.30 -9.62 4.15
C TYR A 109 -1.54 -8.75 4.26
N TYR A 110 -1.41 -7.50 3.83
CA TYR A 110 -2.55 -6.59 3.67
C TYR A 110 -2.40 -5.80 2.38
N PHE A 111 -3.53 -5.41 1.80
CA PHE A 111 -3.54 -4.77 0.50
C PHE A 111 -4.35 -3.47 0.48
N LEU A 112 -3.78 -2.46 -0.19
CA LEU A 112 -4.44 -1.21 -0.51
C LEU A 112 -5.03 -1.29 -1.91
N LYS A 113 -6.36 -1.38 -2.01
CA LYS A 113 -7.10 -1.40 -3.28
C LYS A 113 -7.01 -0.05 -3.99
N LEU A 114 -6.77 -0.07 -5.31
CA LEU A 114 -6.67 1.11 -6.18
C LEU A 114 -7.80 1.18 -7.22
N GLY A 115 -8.46 0.06 -7.54
CA GLY A 115 -9.45 -0.04 -8.62
C GLY A 115 -10.64 0.91 -8.48
N HIS A 116 -11.09 1.18 -7.25
CA HIS A 116 -12.25 2.02 -6.96
C HIS A 116 -11.90 3.39 -6.37
N ARG A 117 -10.62 3.77 -6.37
CA ARG A 117 -10.17 5.03 -5.78
C ARG A 117 -9.81 6.04 -6.86
N THR A 118 -10.14 7.29 -6.58
CA THR A 118 -9.58 8.44 -7.30
C THR A 118 -8.10 8.61 -6.94
N LYS A 119 -7.36 9.34 -7.79
CA LYS A 119 -5.96 9.69 -7.51
C LYS A 119 -5.81 10.44 -6.18
N SER A 120 -6.72 11.36 -5.87
CA SER A 120 -6.69 12.13 -4.62
C SER A 120 -6.84 11.25 -3.40
N GLU A 121 -7.85 10.38 -3.36
CA GLU A 121 -8.07 9.46 -2.23
C GLU A 121 -6.89 8.52 -2.02
N PHE A 122 -6.26 8.07 -3.10
CA PHE A 122 -5.04 7.28 -3.02
C PHE A 122 -3.87 8.08 -2.42
N LEU A 123 -3.63 9.31 -2.90
CA LEU A 123 -2.58 10.17 -2.39
C LEU A 123 -2.79 10.51 -0.91
N ASP A 124 -4.04 10.73 -0.47
CA ASP A 124 -4.37 10.99 0.93
C ASP A 124 -4.05 9.79 1.82
N ILE A 125 -4.40 8.57 1.38
CA ILE A 125 -4.08 7.34 2.09
C ILE A 125 -2.57 7.15 2.20
N ILE A 126 -1.86 7.34 1.08
CA ILE A 126 -0.40 7.23 1.07
C ILE A 126 0.25 8.30 1.95
N GLY A 127 -0.24 9.54 1.92
CA GLY A 127 0.23 10.62 2.79
C GLY A 127 0.12 10.25 4.27
N ARG A 128 -1.04 9.71 4.69
CA ARG A 128 -1.25 9.22 6.06
C ARG A 128 -0.31 8.07 6.44
N ILE A 129 -0.01 7.16 5.51
CA ILE A 129 0.98 6.11 5.75
C ILE A 129 2.39 6.72 5.87
N GLY A 130 2.68 7.77 5.11
CA GLY A 130 3.87 8.61 5.27
C GLY A 130 3.98 9.18 6.68
N ASP A 131 2.91 9.82 7.17
CA ASP A 131 2.87 10.40 8.51
C ASP A 131 3.15 9.35 9.61
N LEU A 132 2.60 8.14 9.46
CA LEU A 132 2.88 7.03 10.38
C LEU A 132 4.37 6.64 10.39
N ALA A 133 5.03 6.65 9.22
CA ALA A 133 6.46 6.37 9.14
C ALA A 133 7.32 7.49 9.77
N VAL A 134 6.87 8.74 9.68
CA VAL A 134 7.51 9.88 10.37
C VAL A 134 7.36 9.74 11.87
N GLU A 135 6.14 9.47 12.35
CA GLU A 135 5.87 9.24 13.76
C GLU A 135 6.73 8.09 14.31
N ALA A 136 6.86 7.00 13.53
CA ALA A 136 7.76 5.90 13.85
C ALA A 136 9.21 6.36 14.02
N SER A 137 9.70 7.27 13.17
CA SER A 137 11.11 7.70 13.19
C SER A 137 11.46 8.48 14.46
N ILE A 138 10.45 9.16 15.03
CA ILE A 138 10.56 9.95 16.25
C ILE A 138 10.37 9.05 17.48
N ASN A 139 9.29 8.27 17.50
CA ASN A 139 8.78 7.58 18.70
C ASN A 139 8.98 6.05 18.68
N GLY A 140 9.28 5.48 17.53
CA GLY A 140 9.34 4.04 17.31
C GLY A 140 10.69 3.41 17.70
N PRO A 141 10.83 2.09 17.44
CA PRO A 141 12.06 1.36 17.71
C PRO A 141 13.25 1.93 16.92
N ARG A 142 14.45 1.89 17.53
CA ARG A 142 15.71 2.25 16.84
C ARG A 142 16.31 1.11 16.04
N ASP A 143 15.97 -0.13 16.40
CA ASP A 143 16.37 -1.32 15.63
C ASP A 143 15.63 -1.32 14.28
N PRO A 144 16.34 -1.45 13.13
CA PRO A 144 15.72 -1.34 11.81
C PRO A 144 14.62 -2.36 11.53
N ILE A 145 14.78 -3.59 12.01
CA ILE A 145 13.80 -4.67 11.81
C ILE A 145 12.54 -4.35 12.61
N LYS A 146 12.69 -4.04 13.90
CA LYS A 146 11.56 -3.65 14.77
C LYS A 146 10.87 -2.37 14.29
N PHE A 147 11.64 -1.42 13.76
CA PHE A 147 11.11 -0.17 13.19
C PHE A 147 10.19 -0.46 12.01
N ARG A 148 10.66 -1.26 11.03
CA ARG A 148 9.88 -1.67 9.87
C ARG A 148 8.63 -2.44 10.27
N ASP A 149 8.77 -3.41 11.17
CA ASP A 149 7.66 -4.20 11.68
C ASP A 149 6.60 -3.31 12.35
N TRP A 150 7.04 -2.28 13.08
CA TRP A 150 6.15 -1.27 13.66
C TRP A 150 5.42 -0.46 12.58
N VAL A 151 6.14 0.07 11.58
CA VAL A 151 5.54 0.83 10.46
C VAL A 151 4.53 -0.03 9.69
N ASN A 152 4.87 -1.27 9.37
CA ASN A 152 3.97 -2.21 8.70
C ASN A 152 2.73 -2.51 9.54
N MET A 153 2.90 -2.72 10.85
CA MET A 153 1.77 -2.95 11.76
C MET A 153 0.84 -1.73 11.86
N GLN A 154 1.39 -0.52 11.98
CA GLN A 154 0.58 0.71 12.01
C GLN A 154 -0.17 0.92 10.69
N THR A 155 0.50 0.68 9.58
CA THR A 155 -0.10 0.74 8.24
C THR A 155 -1.24 -0.27 8.12
N ALA A 156 -1.04 -1.52 8.56
CA ALA A 156 -2.07 -2.55 8.56
C ALA A 156 -3.29 -2.14 9.42
N ASN A 157 -3.05 -1.61 10.62
CA ASN A 157 -4.09 -1.16 11.53
C ASN A 157 -4.89 0.02 10.95
N PHE A 158 -4.21 0.97 10.33
CA PHE A 158 -4.83 2.09 9.63
C PHE A 158 -5.75 1.60 8.50
N LEU A 159 -5.25 0.72 7.62
CA LEU A 159 -6.04 0.20 6.50
C LEU A 159 -7.23 -0.66 6.95
N ARG A 160 -7.10 -1.40 8.05
CA ARG A 160 -8.23 -2.12 8.68
C ARG A 160 -9.31 -1.16 9.17
N ARG A 161 -8.93 -0.08 9.85
CA ARG A 161 -9.86 0.97 10.31
C ARG A 161 -10.57 1.65 9.15
N GLU A 162 -9.84 1.99 8.08
CA GLU A 162 -10.43 2.56 6.86
C GLU A 162 -11.45 1.63 6.21
N LYS A 163 -11.14 0.33 6.13
CA LYS A 163 -12.09 -0.68 5.62
C LYS A 163 -13.36 -0.70 6.47
N MET A 164 -13.22 -0.73 7.79
CA MET A 164 -14.35 -0.72 8.73
C MET A 164 -15.19 0.55 8.59
N LEU A 165 -14.57 1.73 8.55
CA LEU A 165 -15.26 3.01 8.37
C LEU A 165 -15.97 3.10 7.01
N SER A 166 -15.36 2.58 5.94
CA SER A 166 -15.98 2.53 4.61
C SER A 166 -17.18 1.59 4.56
N ALA A 167 -17.12 0.46 5.28
CA ALA A 167 -18.24 -0.46 5.42
C ALA A 167 -19.38 0.18 6.21
N LEU A 168 -19.06 0.85 7.33
CA LEU A 168 -20.03 1.60 8.15
C LEU A 168 -20.69 2.73 7.35
N ARG A 169 -19.93 3.50 6.56
CA ARG A 169 -20.48 4.54 5.68
C ARG A 169 -21.40 3.98 4.59
N ARG A 170 -21.15 2.76 4.12
CA ARG A 170 -22.00 2.07 3.13
C ARG A 170 -23.22 1.40 3.76
N SER A 171 -23.12 0.99 5.03
CA SER A 171 -24.20 0.34 5.77
C SER A 171 -25.09 1.32 6.53
N LEU A 172 -24.64 2.57 6.76
CA LEU A 172 -25.51 3.64 7.21
C LEU A 172 -26.51 3.92 6.07
N PRO A 173 -27.80 3.61 6.24
CA PRO A 173 -28.83 4.09 5.33
C PRO A 173 -28.77 5.61 5.32
N ALA A 174 -29.26 6.25 4.27
CA ALA A 174 -29.38 7.70 4.15
C ALA A 174 -30.24 8.33 5.28
N LEU A 175 -29.73 8.37 6.51
CA LEU A 175 -30.31 9.03 7.68
C LEU A 175 -30.00 10.53 7.70
N THR A 176 -29.61 11.10 6.56
CA THR A 176 -29.58 12.55 6.33
C THR A 176 -30.87 13.07 5.70
N GLY A 177 -31.87 12.21 5.45
CA GLY A 177 -33.17 12.60 4.90
C GLY A 177 -34.26 12.95 5.93
N LEU A 178 -34.02 12.75 7.23
CA LEU A 178 -34.98 13.05 8.30
C LEU A 178 -34.26 13.64 9.52
N VAL A 179 -33.65 14.82 9.37
CA VAL A 179 -33.40 15.72 10.50
C VAL A 179 -34.49 16.78 10.46
N GLY A 180 -35.66 16.34 10.90
CA GLY A 180 -36.87 17.15 11.00
C GLY A 180 -37.74 16.71 12.18
N SER A 181 -37.15 16.15 13.24
CA SER A 181 -37.83 15.94 14.52
C SER A 181 -36.85 15.43 15.57
N VAL A 182 -36.67 16.26 16.60
CA VAL A 182 -36.12 15.92 17.91
C VAL A 182 -36.91 14.74 18.48
N VAL A 183 -36.28 13.62 18.87
CA VAL A 183 -36.62 12.82 20.07
C VAL A 183 -35.43 11.91 20.44
N ASP A 184 -34.90 12.17 21.63
CA ASP A 184 -34.37 11.24 22.65
C ASP A 184 -33.52 10.03 22.20
N VAL A 185 -32.21 10.13 22.43
CA VAL A 185 -31.27 9.02 22.34
C VAL A 185 -31.49 8.10 23.53
N LYS A 186 -32.35 7.10 23.36
CA LYS A 186 -32.27 5.85 24.11
C LYS A 186 -32.19 4.67 23.15
N GLU A 187 -31.28 3.79 23.52
CA GLU A 187 -30.98 2.46 22.99
C GLU A 187 -30.01 2.32 21.80
N LEU A 188 -28.92 1.64 22.15
CA LEU A 188 -27.87 1.05 21.33
C LEU A 188 -28.43 -0.04 20.41
N VAL A 189 -27.90 -0.09 19.18
CA VAL A 189 -27.40 -1.32 18.53
C VAL A 189 -26.08 -0.99 17.85
#